data_AF-A0A9D2JMT7-F1
#
_entry.id   AF-A0A9D2JMT7-F1
#
_cell.length_a   1.000
_cell.length_b   1.000
_cell.length_c   1.000
_cell.angle_alpha   90.00
_cell.angle_beta   90.00
_cell.angle_gamma   90.00
#
_symmetry.space_group_name_H-M   'P 1'
#
loop_
_entity.id
_entity.type
_entity.pdbx_description
1 polymer ?
#
loop_
_entity_poly.entity_id
_entity_poly.type
_entity_poly.pdbx_seq_one_letter_code
_entity_poly.pdbx_strand_id
1 'polypeptide(L)'
;MKKSNFVALILGTVGCVFFALGMCMCLIQEWGVSRQGIVCGAAGLVVLLADLLIWRKMEGKAPIVVSPRTLGLVALGVAGALLLGVGMCLSMVFGKLVAGIVVGLIGIVALLLLIPLAKGLKD
;
A
#
# COMPACT_ATOMS: atom_id res chain seq x y z
N MET A 1 -15.25 0.92 19.00
CA MET A 1 -14.61 1.60 17.84
C MET A 1 -15.15 3.01 17.75
N LYS A 2 -14.30 4.04 17.66
CA LYS A 2 -14.79 5.41 17.38
C LYS A 2 -15.40 5.44 15.98
N LYS A 3 -16.53 6.14 15.81
CA LYS A 3 -17.23 6.30 14.52
C LYS A 3 -16.28 6.72 13.40
N SER A 4 -15.33 7.59 13.73
CA SER A 4 -14.28 8.11 12.85
C SER A 4 -13.37 7.03 12.27
N ASN A 5 -13.02 6.01 13.06
CA ASN A 5 -12.10 4.95 12.63
C ASN A 5 -12.81 3.95 11.71
N PHE A 6 -14.10 3.75 11.91
CA PHE A 6 -14.91 2.89 11.05
C PHE A 6 -15.11 3.52 9.67
N VAL A 7 -15.41 4.83 9.63
CA VAL A 7 -15.54 5.58 8.37
C VAL A 7 -14.21 5.58 7.61
N ALA A 8 -13.09 5.88 8.29
CA ALA A 8 -11.76 5.86 7.67
C ALA A 8 -11.37 4.49 7.13
N LEU A 9 -11.70 3.42 7.85
CA LEU A 9 -11.43 2.06 7.38
C LEU A 9 -12.24 1.72 6.13
N ILE A 10 -13.52 2.10 6.06
CA ILE A 10 -14.36 1.84 4.89
C ILE A 10 -13.91 2.70 3.70
N LEU A 11 -13.82 4.03 3.85
CA LEU A 11 -13.42 4.92 2.76
C LEU A 11 -12.00 4.61 2.29
N GLY A 12 -11.08 4.37 3.22
CA GLY A 12 -9.71 3.98 2.91
C GLY A 12 -9.62 2.66 2.17
N THR A 13 -10.40 1.64 2.55
CA THR A 13 -10.42 0.34 1.83
C THR A 13 -10.96 0.52 0.42
N VAL A 14 -12.09 1.21 0.25
CA VAL A 14 -12.69 1.46 -1.08
C VAL A 14 -11.74 2.29 -1.96
N GLY A 15 -11.13 3.34 -1.40
CA GLY A 15 -10.16 4.18 -2.10
C GLY A 15 -8.91 3.41 -2.53
N CYS A 16 -8.35 2.59 -1.65
CA CYS A 16 -7.21 1.71 -1.97
C CYS A 16 -7.54 0.71 -3.07
N VAL A 17 -8.72 0.08 -3.04
CA VAL A 17 -9.13 -0.87 -4.10
C VAL A 17 -9.25 -0.17 -5.45
N PHE A 18 -9.91 0.99 -5.51
CA PHE A 18 -10.01 1.78 -6.74
C PHE A 18 -8.65 2.23 -7.27
N PHE A 19 -7.77 2.67 -6.37
CA PHE A 19 -6.41 3.06 -6.73
C PHE A 19 -5.59 1.88 -7.26
N ALA A 20 -5.62 0.72 -6.59
CA ALA A 20 -4.92 -0.49 -7.02
C ALA A 20 -5.42 -0.97 -8.39
N LEU A 21 -6.74 -1.00 -8.60
CA LEU A 21 -7.32 -1.36 -9.89
C LEU A 21 -6.93 -0.38 -11.00
N GLY A 22 -6.94 0.93 -10.72
CA GLY A 22 -6.48 1.95 -11.65
C GLY A 22 -5.02 1.78 -12.07
N MET A 23 -4.12 1.48 -11.11
CA MET A 23 -2.71 1.20 -11.38
C MET A 23 -2.53 -0.05 -12.24
N CYS A 24 -3.27 -1.14 -11.96
CA CYS A 24 -3.24 -2.35 -12.78
C CYS A 24 -3.72 -2.09 -14.22
N MET A 25 -4.81 -1.35 -14.39
CA MET A 25 -5.35 -1.00 -15.72
C MET A 25 -4.40 -0.10 -16.53
N CYS A 26 -3.58 0.74 -15.87
CA CYS A 26 -2.56 1.54 -16.56
C CYS A 26 -1.39 0.70 -17.09
N LEU A 27 -1.02 -0.36 -16.37
CA LEU A 27 0.10 -1.23 -16.72
C LEU A 27 -0.23 -2.18 -17.88
N ILE A 28 -1.49 -2.57 -18.03
CA ILE A 28 -1.93 -3.44 -19.14
C ILE A 28 -2.41 -2.58 -20.32
N GLN A 29 -1.46 -1.99 -21.06
CA GLN A 29 -1.72 -1.14 -22.23
C GLN A 29 -2.43 -1.87 -23.39
N GLU A 30 -2.39 -3.21 -23.40
CA GLU A 30 -2.87 -4.07 -24.48
C GLU A 30 -4.39 -4.06 -24.67
N TRP A 31 -5.14 -3.59 -23.68
CA TRP A 31 -6.61 -3.51 -23.72
C TRP A 31 -7.13 -2.11 -24.11
N GLY A 32 -6.23 -1.14 -24.40
CA GLY A 32 -6.63 0.23 -24.75
C GLY A 32 -7.32 1.02 -23.62
N VAL A 33 -7.42 0.46 -22.42
CA VAL A 33 -8.11 1.05 -21.25
C VAL A 33 -7.19 1.91 -20.39
N SER A 34 -5.96 2.19 -20.83
CA SER A 34 -4.98 3.00 -20.08
C SER A 34 -5.53 4.37 -19.65
N ARG A 35 -6.27 5.05 -20.53
CA ARG A 35 -6.92 6.34 -20.21
C ARG A 35 -7.95 6.18 -19.09
N GLN A 36 -8.70 5.09 -19.10
CA GLN A 36 -9.70 4.77 -18.08
C GLN A 36 -9.03 4.37 -16.76
N GLY A 37 -7.93 3.64 -16.82
CA GLY A 37 -7.08 3.30 -15.67
C GLY A 37 -6.53 4.54 -14.97
N ILE A 38 -6.04 5.53 -15.73
CA ILE A 38 -5.56 6.80 -15.16
C ILE A 38 -6.70 7.54 -14.45
N VAL A 39 -7.88 7.60 -15.05
CA VAL A 39 -9.05 8.27 -14.46
C VAL A 39 -9.49 7.55 -13.18
N CYS A 40 -9.62 6.22 -13.18
CA CYS A 40 -9.96 5.44 -12.00
C CYS A 40 -8.89 5.54 -10.90
N GLY A 41 -7.60 5.48 -11.27
CA GLY A 41 -6.48 5.63 -10.34
C GLY A 41 -6.45 7.02 -9.71
N ALA A 42 -6.62 8.08 -10.51
CA ALA A 42 -6.72 9.45 -10.02
C ALA A 42 -7.93 9.63 -9.08
N ALA A 43 -9.09 9.08 -9.44
CA ALA A 43 -10.27 9.09 -8.58
C ALA A 43 -10.01 8.37 -7.24
N GLY A 44 -9.40 7.18 -7.28
CA GLY A 44 -9.00 6.44 -6.07
C GLY A 44 -8.03 7.22 -5.18
N LEU A 45 -7.05 7.90 -5.78
CA LEU A 45 -6.11 8.76 -5.06
C LEU A 45 -6.82 9.96 -4.41
N VAL A 46 -7.75 10.61 -5.14
CA VAL A 46 -8.55 11.72 -4.60
C VAL A 46 -9.40 11.24 -3.41
N VAL A 47 -10.02 10.07 -3.50
CA VAL A 47 -10.79 9.47 -2.41
C VAL A 47 -9.90 9.19 -1.18
N LEU A 48 -8.69 8.64 -1.38
CA LEU A 48 -7.73 8.42 -0.30
C LEU A 48 -7.27 9.73 0.36
N LEU A 49 -7.04 10.78 -0.43
CA LEU A 49 -6.70 12.10 0.10
C LEU A 49 -7.87 12.72 0.88
N ALA A 50 -9.09 12.59 0.36
CA ALA A 50 -10.30 13.04 1.06
C ALA A 50 -10.49 12.29 2.37
N ASP A 51 -10.30 10.97 2.38
CA ASP A 51 -10.35 10.14 3.58
C ASP A 51 -9.35 10.60 4.64
N LEU A 52 -8.10 10.82 4.24
CA LEU A 52 -7.07 11.38 5.14
C LEU A 52 -7.49 12.74 5.71
N LEU A 53 -8.05 13.63 4.90
CA LEU A 53 -8.52 14.94 5.36
C LEU A 53 -9.71 14.83 6.33
N ILE A 54 -10.69 14.00 6.02
CA ILE A 54 -11.91 13.77 6.83
C ILE A 54 -11.53 13.13 8.17
N TRP A 55 -10.68 12.10 8.15
CA TRP A 55 -10.17 11.45 9.36
C TRP A 55 -9.39 12.44 10.23
N ARG A 56 -8.52 13.26 9.64
CA ARG A 56 -7.76 14.29 10.39
C ARG A 56 -8.65 15.37 10.98
N LYS A 57 -9.65 15.85 10.23
CA LYS A 57 -10.67 16.80 10.73
C LYS A 57 -11.46 16.21 11.91
N MET A 58 -11.82 14.93 11.85
CA MET A 58 -12.58 14.27 12.92
C MET A 58 -11.75 13.96 14.17
N GLU A 59 -10.46 13.67 14.02
CA GLU A 59 -9.60 13.41 15.19
C GLU A 59 -9.04 14.68 15.85
N GLY A 60 -9.19 15.86 15.21
CA GLY A 60 -8.73 17.14 15.77
C GLY A 60 -7.22 17.19 16.04
N LYS A 61 -6.44 16.29 15.43
CA LYS A 61 -5.00 16.14 15.67
C LYS A 61 -4.21 17.20 14.90
N ALA A 62 -3.10 17.64 15.53
CA ALA A 62 -2.11 18.57 15.00
C ALA A 62 -1.47 18.08 13.67
N PRO A 63 -0.60 18.88 13.00
CA PRO A 63 0.03 18.54 11.72
C PRO A 63 0.66 17.14 11.69
N ILE A 64 0.90 16.57 10.50
CA ILE A 64 1.56 15.27 10.35
C ILE A 64 2.92 15.38 11.03
N VAL A 65 3.04 14.89 12.26
CA VAL A 65 4.33 14.70 12.90
C VAL A 65 4.91 13.46 12.24
N VAL A 66 5.51 13.65 11.06
CA VAL A 66 6.27 12.63 10.36
C VAL A 66 7.47 12.33 11.23
N SER A 67 7.29 11.41 12.18
CA SER A 67 8.43 10.89 12.92
C SER A 67 9.30 10.09 11.93
N PRO A 68 10.64 10.20 12.01
CA PRO A 68 11.52 9.42 11.15
C PRO A 68 11.28 7.92 11.31
N ARG A 69 10.77 7.48 12.48
CA ARG A 69 10.34 6.10 12.71
C ARG A 69 9.12 5.73 11.87
N THR A 70 8.08 6.57 11.85
CA THR A 70 6.86 6.33 11.05
C THR A 70 7.19 6.30 9.56
N LEU A 71 8.00 7.24 9.10
CA LEU A 71 8.43 7.27 7.70
C LEU A 71 9.27 6.04 7.34
N GLY A 72 10.18 5.63 8.22
CA GLY A 72 10.97 4.40 8.06
C GLY A 72 10.12 3.14 8.01
N LEU A 73 9.09 3.04 8.86
CA LEU A 73 8.11 1.95 8.86
C LEU A 73 7.33 1.90 7.55
N VAL A 74 6.80 3.04 7.08
CA VAL A 74 6.06 3.09 5.82
C VAL A 74 6.97 2.72 4.64
N ALA A 75 8.19 3.27 4.59
CA ALA A 75 9.15 2.95 3.54
C ALA A 75 9.55 1.47 3.53
N LEU A 76 9.80 0.88 4.70
CA LEU A 76 10.09 -0.56 4.83
C LEU A 76 8.92 -1.41 4.35
N GLY A 77 7.68 -1.01 4.66
CA GLY A 77 6.48 -1.71 4.22
C GLY A 77 6.29 -1.67 2.71
N VAL A 78 6.50 -0.49 2.10
CA VAL A 78 6.49 -0.34 0.64
C VAL A 78 7.59 -1.18 -0.01
N ALA A 79 8.81 -1.14 0.53
CA ALA A 79 9.93 -1.94 0.02
C ALA A 79 9.67 -3.45 0.12
N GLY A 80 9.14 -3.92 1.26
CA GLY A 80 8.79 -5.33 1.47
C GLY A 80 7.68 -5.81 0.53
N ALA A 81 6.63 -5.01 0.32
CA ALA A 81 5.55 -5.32 -0.61
C ALA A 81 6.04 -5.36 -2.06
N LEU A 82 6.90 -4.42 -2.46
CA LEU A 82 7.50 -4.41 -3.80
C LEU A 82 8.41 -5.62 -4.02
N LEU A 83 9.27 -5.97 -3.06
CA LEU A 83 10.12 -7.17 -3.12
C LEU A 83 9.29 -8.44 -3.27
N LEU A 84 8.20 -8.55 -2.51
CA LEU A 84 7.28 -9.68 -2.62
C LEU A 84 6.64 -9.75 -4.01
N GLY A 85 6.12 -8.63 -4.52
CA GLY A 85 5.54 -8.55 -5.87
C GLY A 85 6.55 -8.91 -6.96
N VAL A 86 7.79 -8.41 -6.86
CA VAL A 86 8.89 -8.71 -7.78
C VAL A 86 9.24 -10.21 -7.75
N GLY A 87 9.28 -10.83 -6.56
CA GLY A 87 9.50 -12.27 -6.40
C GLY A 87 8.42 -13.12 -7.10
N MET A 88 7.15 -12.69 -7.03
CA MET A 88 6.06 -13.34 -7.77
C MET A 88 6.24 -13.18 -9.29
N CYS A 89 6.56 -11.98 -9.76
CA CYS A 89 6.79 -11.71 -11.19
C CYS A 89 7.98 -12.53 -11.75
N LEU A 90 9.08 -12.64 -11.02
CA LEU A 90 10.25 -13.46 -11.41
C LEU A 90 9.92 -14.94 -11.55
N SER A 91 9.02 -15.45 -10.71
CA SER A 91 8.59 -16.85 -10.73
C SER A 91 7.65 -17.15 -11.90
N MET A 92 6.67 -16.29 -12.16
CA MET A 92 5.64 -16.51 -13.19
C MET A 92 6.03 -16.05 -14.59
N VAL A 93 6.74 -14.92 -14.72
CA VAL A 93 7.02 -14.29 -16.03
C VAL A 93 8.39 -14.71 -16.56
N PHE A 94 9.40 -14.78 -15.69
CA PHE A 94 10.79 -15.00 -16.10
C PHE A 94 11.27 -16.46 -15.91
N GLY A 95 10.45 -17.34 -15.35
CA GLY A 95 10.78 -18.76 -15.12
C GLY A 95 11.96 -18.99 -14.15
N LYS A 96 12.43 -17.94 -13.45
CA LYS A 96 13.54 -18.02 -12.49
C LYS A 96 13.02 -18.36 -11.11
N LEU A 97 12.43 -19.55 -10.98
CA LEU A 97 11.71 -20.00 -9.79
C LEU A 97 12.54 -19.90 -8.51
N VAL A 98 13.81 -20.33 -8.53
CA VAL A 98 14.68 -20.26 -7.35
C VAL A 98 14.94 -18.80 -6.92
N ALA A 99 15.27 -17.92 -7.86
CA ALA A 99 15.52 -16.51 -7.56
C ALA A 99 14.25 -15.80 -7.08
N GLY A 100 13.10 -16.11 -7.69
CA GLY A 100 11.80 -15.55 -7.30
C GLY A 100 11.39 -15.96 -5.88
N ILE A 101 11.60 -17.22 -5.50
CA ILE A 101 11.35 -17.70 -4.13
C ILE A 101 12.26 -16.98 -3.13
N VAL A 102 13.55 -16.87 -3.42
CA VAL A 102 14.51 -16.20 -2.52
C VAL A 102 14.12 -14.73 -2.30
N VAL A 103 13.83 -13.99 -3.38
CA VAL A 103 13.42 -12.58 -3.29
C VAL A 103 12.06 -12.44 -2.59
N GLY A 104 11.11 -13.33 -2.88
CA GLY A 104 9.81 -13.36 -2.21
C GLY A 104 9.93 -13.62 -0.70
N LEU A 105 10.79 -14.56 -0.29
CA LEU A 105 11.07 -14.85 1.11
C LEU A 105 11.66 -13.63 1.84
N ILE A 106 12.62 -12.94 1.20
CA ILE A 106 13.17 -11.70 1.75
C ILE A 106 12.07 -10.65 1.93
N GLY A 107 11.16 -10.52 0.96
CA GLY A 107 9.99 -9.63 1.05
C GLY A 107 9.07 -9.98 2.23
N ILE A 108 8.75 -11.26 2.43
CA ILE A 108 7.93 -11.73 3.57
C ILE A 108 8.62 -11.42 4.89
N VAL A 109 9.91 -11.73 5.01
CA VAL A 109 10.67 -11.46 6.24
C VAL A 109 10.70 -9.97 6.56
N ALA A 110 10.93 -9.10 5.56
CA ALA A 110 10.89 -7.66 5.73
C ALA A 110 9.51 -7.16 6.21
N LEU A 111 8.42 -7.70 5.67
CA LEU A 111 7.05 -7.39 6.10
C LEU A 111 6.75 -7.91 7.51
N LEU A 112 7.25 -9.10 7.88
CA LEU A 112 7.09 -9.65 9.23
C LEU A 112 7.86 -8.83 10.27
N LEU A 113 9.07 -8.37 9.95
CA LEU A 113 9.87 -7.48 10.80
C LEU A 113 9.21 -6.12 11.04
N LEU A 114 8.26 -5.73 10.20
CA LEU A 114 7.47 -4.52 10.38
C LEU A 114 6.53 -4.58 11.59
N ILE A 115 6.04 -5.77 11.93
CA ILE A 115 5.13 -6.00 13.08
C ILE A 115 5.80 -5.66 14.42
N PRO A 116 6.97 -6.23 14.79
CA PRO A 116 7.66 -5.88 16.02
C PRO A 116 8.18 -4.45 15.98
N LEU A 117 8.57 -3.93 14.82
CA LEU A 117 9.04 -2.56 14.68
C LEU A 117 7.91 -1.53 14.87
N ALA A 118 6.68 -1.85 14.44
CA ALA A 118 5.51 -0.98 14.56
C ALA A 118 4.89 -0.99 15.96
N LYS A 119 4.82 -2.16 16.61
CA LYS A 119 4.26 -2.28 17.97
C LYS A 119 5.28 -2.02 19.08
N GLY A 120 6.57 -1.97 18.75
CA GLY A 120 7.66 -2.05 19.71
C GLY A 120 7.81 -3.48 20.22
N LEU A 121 9.06 -3.96 20.34
CA LEU A 121 9.35 -5.17 21.10
C LEU A 121 8.87 -4.92 22.53
N LYS A 122 7.77 -5.58 22.89
CA LYS A 122 7.27 -5.60 24.25
C LYS A 122 7.83 -6.87 24.86
N ASP A 123 8.88 -6.71 25.67
CA ASP A 123 9.32 -7.76 26.59
C ASP A 123 8.17 -8.19 27.52
#